data_AF-A0A0H3A6I4-F1
#
_entry.id   AF-A0A0H3A6I4-F1
#
_cell.length_a   1.000
_cell.length_b   1.000
_cell.length_c   1.000
_cell.angle_alpha   90.00
_cell.angle_beta   90.00
_cell.angle_gamma   90.00
#
_symmetry.space_group_name_H-M   'P 1'
#
loop_
_entity.id
_entity.type
_entity.pdbx_description
1 polymer ?
#
loop_
_entity_poly.entity_id
_entity_poly.type
_entity_poly.pdbx_seq_one_letter_code
_entity_poly.pdbx_strand_id
1 'polypeptide(L)'
;MLKQGKIAQWNDARGFGFITPDDATRRVFVHISAFRHRYPLPQAGERVFYYLGAPTDKGPRAEAVQYMDRLQKPLGWKGRRSSLHVFAQRVVLLVLFMVFAVVAAWWYRSEGYSVAPVVSRALPAKPDPQFSCAGKTRCDQMISCAEAKFYLAHCPGVAIDGDYDGEPCEQTLCRRW
;
A
#
# COMPACT_ATOMS: atom_id res chain seq x y z
N MET A 1 28.00 -47.94 -15.59
CA MET A 1 27.03 -48.52 -14.64
C MET A 1 26.42 -47.39 -13.81
N LEU A 2 25.11 -47.44 -13.53
CA LEU A 2 24.44 -46.48 -12.64
C LEU A 2 24.89 -46.73 -11.20
N LYS A 3 25.26 -45.68 -10.49
CA LYS A 3 25.66 -45.67 -9.08
C LYS A 3 24.95 -44.55 -8.34
N GLN A 4 24.96 -44.65 -7.02
CA GLN A 4 24.40 -43.66 -6.10
C GLN A 4 25.44 -43.24 -5.07
N GLY A 5 25.26 -42.03 -4.56
CA GLY A 5 26.14 -41.46 -3.56
C GLY A 5 25.68 -40.10 -3.06
N LYS A 6 26.51 -39.50 -2.23
CA LYS A 6 26.28 -38.20 -1.61
C LYS A 6 27.36 -37.21 -2.04
N ILE A 7 26.97 -35.99 -2.42
CA ILE A 7 27.93 -34.91 -2.69
C ILE A 7 28.64 -34.58 -1.38
N ALA A 8 29.94 -34.86 -1.30
CA ALA A 8 30.73 -34.64 -0.10
C ALA A 8 31.19 -33.19 0.01
N GLN A 9 31.61 -32.62 -1.11
CA GLN A 9 32.13 -31.27 -1.20
C GLN A 9 31.78 -30.69 -2.56
N TRP A 10 31.49 -29.39 -2.59
CA TRP A 10 31.15 -28.66 -3.79
C TRP A 10 31.78 -27.26 -3.75
N ASN A 11 32.33 -26.83 -4.87
CA ASN A 11 32.86 -25.48 -5.06
C ASN A 11 32.04 -24.79 -6.16
N ASP A 12 31.17 -23.86 -5.75
CA ASP A 12 30.30 -23.13 -6.66
C ASP A 12 31.04 -22.22 -7.62
N ALA A 13 32.10 -21.55 -7.15
CA ALA A 13 32.88 -20.61 -7.96
C ALA A 13 33.60 -21.31 -9.13
N ARG A 14 34.05 -22.55 -8.92
CA ARG A 14 34.75 -23.35 -9.93
C ARG A 14 33.87 -24.41 -10.60
N GLY A 15 32.64 -24.61 -10.11
CA GLY A 15 31.65 -25.53 -10.69
C GLY A 15 32.04 -27.00 -10.63
N PHE A 16 32.72 -27.46 -9.58
CA PHE A 16 33.05 -28.88 -9.42
C PHE A 16 32.94 -29.33 -7.97
N GLY A 17 32.91 -30.64 -7.78
CA GLY A 17 32.89 -31.26 -6.45
C GLY A 17 33.26 -32.73 -6.48
N PHE A 18 33.00 -33.39 -5.36
CA PHE A 18 33.26 -34.82 -5.19
C PHE A 18 32.06 -35.52 -4.59
N ILE A 19 31.74 -36.69 -5.14
CA ILE A 19 30.69 -37.59 -4.65
C ILE A 19 31.35 -38.70 -3.85
N THR A 20 30.85 -38.97 -2.65
CA THR A 20 31.15 -40.19 -1.90
C THR A 20 30.13 -41.26 -2.30
N PRO A 21 30.55 -42.33 -2.98
CA PRO A 21 29.66 -43.43 -3.37
C PRO A 21 29.13 -44.16 -2.14
N ASP A 22 27.91 -44.69 -2.21
CA ASP A 22 27.32 -45.45 -1.10
C ASP A 22 28.09 -46.75 -0.81
N ASP A 23 28.73 -47.33 -1.83
CA ASP A 23 29.61 -48.51 -1.70
C ASP A 23 30.94 -48.21 -0.96
N ALA A 24 31.10 -47.02 -0.36
CA ALA A 24 32.31 -46.53 0.31
C ALA A 24 33.60 -46.57 -0.55
N THR A 25 33.44 -46.62 -1.88
CA THR A 25 34.56 -46.59 -2.83
C THR A 25 35.22 -45.22 -2.89
N ARG A 26 36.36 -45.13 -3.60
CA ARG A 26 37.09 -43.86 -3.79
C ARG A 26 36.14 -42.77 -4.30
N ARG A 27 36.29 -41.56 -3.74
CA ARG A 27 35.51 -40.39 -4.14
C ARG A 27 35.56 -40.17 -5.64
N VAL A 28 34.42 -39.83 -6.22
CA VAL A 28 34.23 -39.66 -7.66
C VAL A 28 34.17 -38.17 -7.96
N PHE A 29 34.97 -37.73 -8.93
CA PHE A 29 34.97 -36.33 -9.37
C PHE A 29 33.69 -36.01 -10.15
N VAL A 30 33.09 -34.86 -9.87
CA VAL A 30 31.91 -34.37 -10.59
C VAL A 30 32.09 -32.91 -11.00
N HIS A 31 31.71 -32.59 -12.23
CA HIS A 31 31.70 -31.22 -12.76
C HIS A 31 30.25 -30.76 -12.97
N ILE A 32 29.97 -29.46 -12.91
CA ILE A 32 28.63 -28.89 -13.07
C ILE A 32 28.00 -29.25 -14.42
N SER A 33 28.83 -29.46 -15.45
CA SER A 33 28.37 -29.90 -16.77
C SER A 33 27.80 -31.33 -16.79
N ALA A 34 28.10 -32.14 -15.78
CA ALA A 34 27.56 -33.50 -15.68
C ALA A 34 26.09 -33.50 -15.22
N PHE A 35 25.60 -32.41 -14.64
CA PHE A 35 24.20 -32.26 -14.23
C PHE A 35 23.34 -31.81 -15.41
N ARG A 36 22.23 -32.51 -15.66
CA ARG A 36 21.27 -32.13 -16.71
C ARG A 36 20.62 -30.76 -16.43
N HIS A 37 20.30 -30.50 -15.17
CA HIS A 37 19.72 -29.24 -14.70
C HIS A 37 20.70 -28.56 -13.75
N ARG A 38 21.20 -27.38 -14.13
CA ARG A 38 22.21 -26.62 -13.38
C ARG A 38 21.63 -25.77 -12.26
N TYR A 39 20.31 -25.64 -12.20
CA TYR A 39 19.62 -24.88 -11.17
C TYR A 39 18.58 -25.76 -10.45
N PRO A 40 18.55 -25.77 -9.10
CA PRO A 40 19.48 -25.09 -8.19
C PRO A 40 20.92 -25.61 -8.30
N LEU A 41 21.92 -24.84 -7.85
CA LEU A 41 23.31 -25.30 -7.79
C LEU A 41 23.44 -26.55 -6.90
N PRO A 42 24.35 -27.49 -7.21
CA PRO A 42 24.58 -28.65 -6.34
C PRO A 42 25.11 -28.21 -4.98
N GLN A 43 24.75 -28.94 -3.92
CA GLN A 43 25.21 -28.64 -2.56
C GLN A 43 25.85 -29.86 -1.92
N ALA A 44 26.83 -29.62 -1.03
CA ALA A 44 27.35 -30.67 -0.16
C ALA A 44 26.20 -31.20 0.71
N GLY A 45 26.07 -32.52 0.79
CA GLY A 45 24.99 -33.17 1.53
C GLY A 45 23.93 -33.83 0.64
N GLU A 46 23.82 -33.45 -0.63
CA GLU A 46 22.74 -33.94 -1.49
C GLU A 46 22.98 -35.34 -2.04
N ARG A 47 21.91 -36.12 -2.16
CA ARG A 47 21.92 -37.47 -2.74
C ARG A 47 21.76 -37.39 -4.26
N VAL A 48 22.57 -38.14 -4.98
CA VAL A 48 22.59 -38.13 -6.45
C VAL A 48 22.74 -39.53 -7.03
N PHE A 49 22.08 -39.76 -8.15
CA PHE A 49 22.35 -40.86 -9.08
C PHE A 49 23.30 -40.38 -10.16
N TYR A 50 24.25 -41.22 -10.55
CA TYR A 50 25.22 -40.90 -11.58
C TYR A 50 25.74 -42.15 -12.29
N TYR A 51 26.28 -41.97 -13.49
CA TYR A 51 27.03 -43.02 -14.18
C TYR A 51 28.53 -42.80 -13.98
N LEU A 52 29.28 -43.88 -13.75
CA LEU A 52 30.74 -43.82 -13.87
C LEU A 52 31.11 -43.68 -15.34
N GLY A 53 31.79 -42.59 -15.68
CA GLY A 53 32.34 -42.32 -17.00
C GLY A 53 33.57 -43.18 -17.31
N ALA A 54 34.13 -42.99 -18.50
CA ALA A 54 35.34 -43.69 -18.92
C ALA A 54 36.50 -43.43 -17.94
N PRO A 55 37.41 -44.40 -17.74
CA PRO A 55 38.60 -44.20 -16.93
C PRO A 55 39.42 -43.03 -17.49
N THR A 56 39.84 -42.13 -16.61
CA THR A 56 40.71 -40.99 -16.95
C THR A 56 41.94 -41.01 -16.06
N ASP A 57 43.03 -40.37 -16.50
CA ASP A 57 44.27 -40.24 -15.73
C ASP A 57 44.07 -39.55 -14.37
N LYS A 58 42.99 -38.76 -14.25
CA LYS A 58 42.63 -38.00 -13.04
C LYS A 58 41.74 -38.78 -12.07
N GLY A 59 41.42 -40.03 -12.40
CA GLY A 59 40.58 -40.92 -11.59
C GLY A 59 39.12 -41.01 -12.05
N PRO A 60 38.24 -41.61 -11.23
CA PRO A 60 36.85 -41.86 -11.60
C PRO A 60 36.05 -40.56 -11.68
N ARG A 61 35.26 -40.43 -12.75
CA ARG A 61 34.41 -39.26 -13.03
C ARG A 61 32.94 -39.67 -13.11
N ALA A 62 32.07 -38.82 -12.56
CA ALA A 62 30.63 -38.95 -12.65
C ALA A 62 30.09 -38.24 -13.90
N GLU A 63 29.16 -38.90 -14.58
CA GLU A 63 28.45 -38.43 -15.76
C GLU A 63 26.93 -38.58 -15.58
N ALA A 64 26.17 -37.76 -16.33
CA ALA A 64 24.70 -37.75 -16.33
C ALA A 64 24.09 -37.76 -14.92
N VAL A 65 24.58 -36.86 -14.06
CA VAL A 65 24.21 -36.75 -12.66
C VAL A 65 22.79 -36.22 -12.52
N GLN A 66 22.01 -36.86 -11.64
CA GLN A 66 20.64 -36.51 -11.32
C GLN A 66 20.45 -36.48 -9.80
N TYR A 67 19.72 -35.49 -9.31
CA TYR A 67 19.39 -35.38 -7.90
C TYR A 67 18.32 -36.41 -7.51
N MET A 68 18.53 -37.14 -6.41
CA MET A 68 17.51 -38.04 -5.88
C MET A 68 16.30 -37.25 -5.37
N ASP A 69 16.55 -36.33 -4.44
CA ASP A 69 15.50 -35.68 -3.65
C ASP A 69 14.83 -34.50 -4.38
N ARG A 70 15.46 -33.96 -5.43
CA ARG A 70 14.90 -32.85 -6.21
C ARG A 70 13.95 -33.30 -7.32
N LEU A 71 13.96 -34.59 -7.70
CA LEU A 71 13.02 -35.16 -8.67
C LEU A 71 11.58 -35.18 -8.14
N GLN A 72 11.37 -35.01 -6.83
CA GLN A 72 10.05 -35.04 -6.20
C GLN A 72 9.42 -33.67 -5.97
N LYS A 73 10.15 -32.57 -6.13
CA LYS A 73 9.51 -31.26 -6.12
C LYS A 73 9.03 -31.00 -7.55
N PRO A 74 7.72 -31.08 -7.85
CA PRO A 74 7.23 -30.49 -9.10
C PRO A 74 7.78 -29.07 -9.09
N LEU A 75 8.55 -28.73 -10.14
CA LEU A 75 9.06 -27.39 -10.40
C LEU A 75 7.99 -26.44 -9.94
N GLY A 76 8.23 -25.76 -8.82
CA GLY A 76 7.23 -24.99 -8.13
C GLY A 76 6.64 -24.04 -9.15
N TRP A 77 5.46 -24.39 -9.66
CA TRP A 77 4.57 -23.49 -10.33
C TRP A 77 4.46 -22.38 -9.31
N LYS A 78 5.18 -21.28 -9.53
CA LYS A 78 5.03 -20.05 -8.77
C LYS A 78 3.54 -19.83 -8.84
N GLY A 79 2.84 -20.16 -7.76
CA GLY A 79 1.40 -20.12 -7.68
C GLY A 79 1.04 -18.81 -8.33
N ARG A 80 0.43 -18.89 -9.51
CA ARG A 80 -0.18 -17.73 -10.14
C ARG A 80 -1.23 -17.42 -9.10
N ARG A 81 -0.90 -16.58 -8.11
CA ARG A 81 -1.76 -16.22 -6.99
C ARG A 81 -3.03 -15.81 -7.70
N SER A 82 -4.02 -16.68 -7.67
CA SER A 82 -5.07 -16.63 -8.68
C SER A 82 -5.71 -15.27 -8.48
N SER A 83 -5.81 -14.49 -9.55
CA SER A 83 -6.47 -13.18 -9.52
C SER A 83 -7.82 -13.27 -8.81
N LEU A 84 -8.47 -14.43 -8.91
CA LEU A 84 -9.66 -14.87 -8.18
C LEU A 84 -9.56 -14.76 -6.64
N HIS A 85 -8.45 -15.12 -5.99
CA HIS A 85 -8.33 -15.04 -4.53
C HIS A 85 -8.22 -13.59 -4.04
N VAL A 86 -7.57 -12.72 -4.81
CA VAL A 86 -7.49 -11.27 -4.53
C VAL A 86 -8.84 -10.59 -4.78
N PHE A 87 -9.52 -10.98 -5.86
CA PHE A 87 -10.85 -10.48 -6.20
C PHE A 87 -11.89 -10.93 -5.15
N ALA A 88 -11.88 -12.21 -4.77
CA ALA A 88 -12.76 -12.75 -3.73
C ALA A 88 -12.52 -12.08 -2.37
N GLN A 89 -11.26 -11.85 -1.98
CA GLN A 89 -10.94 -11.13 -0.74
C GLN A 89 -11.47 -9.69 -0.74
N ARG A 90 -11.39 -8.99 -1.87
CA ARG A 90 -11.95 -7.63 -2.02
C ARG A 90 -13.48 -7.63 -1.97
N VAL A 91 -14.13 -8.59 -2.60
CA VAL A 91 -15.60 -8.73 -2.56
C VAL A 91 -16.08 -9.02 -1.13
N VAL A 92 -15.42 -9.93 -0.41
CA VAL A 92 -15.77 -10.25 0.99
C VAL A 92 -15.63 -9.02 1.88
N LEU A 93 -14.55 -8.24 1.75
CA LEU A 93 -14.37 -7.01 2.52
C LEU A 93 -15.45 -5.95 2.21
N LEU A 94 -15.83 -5.80 0.94
CA LEU A 94 -16.92 -4.89 0.55
C LEU A 94 -18.26 -5.33 1.11
N VAL A 95 -18.56 -6.63 1.08
CA VAL A 95 -19.80 -7.18 1.67
C VAL A 95 -19.81 -6.97 3.18
N LEU A 96 -18.71 -7.25 3.88
CA LEU A 96 -18.60 -7.01 5.32
C LEU A 96 -18.77 -5.53 5.68
N PHE A 97 -18.20 -4.62 4.90
CA PHE A 97 -18.37 -3.17 5.09
C PHE A 97 -19.83 -2.73 4.88
N MET A 98 -20.48 -3.23 3.82
CA MET A 98 -21.90 -2.95 3.56
C MET A 98 -22.80 -3.48 4.68
N VAL A 99 -22.55 -4.70 5.16
CA VAL A 99 -23.28 -5.27 6.30
C VAL A 99 -23.06 -4.44 7.57
N PHE A 100 -21.82 -4.05 7.86
CA PHE A 100 -21.51 -3.19 9.00
C PHE A 100 -22.22 -1.84 8.90
N ALA A 101 -22.23 -1.20 7.72
CA ALA A 101 -22.93 0.07 7.50
C ALA A 101 -24.44 -0.06 7.71
N VAL A 102 -25.06 -1.16 7.26
CA VAL A 102 -26.48 -1.43 7.48
C VAL A 102 -26.78 -1.69 8.95
N VAL A 103 -25.95 -2.48 9.65
CA VAL A 103 -26.10 -2.73 11.09
C VAL A 103 -25.91 -1.44 11.89
N ALA A 104 -24.91 -0.63 11.55
CA ALA A 104 -24.69 0.67 12.16
C ALA A 104 -25.88 1.61 11.93
N ALA A 105 -26.40 1.69 10.69
CA ALA A 105 -27.59 2.48 10.41
C ALA A 105 -28.83 1.98 11.15
N TRP A 106 -28.98 0.67 11.32
CA TRP A 106 -30.02 0.09 12.17
C TRP A 106 -29.82 0.45 13.63
N TRP A 107 -28.60 0.39 14.14
CA TRP A 107 -28.26 0.77 15.52
C TRP A 107 -28.52 2.26 15.78
N TYR A 108 -28.05 3.14 14.89
CA TYR A 108 -28.34 4.58 14.91
C TYR A 108 -29.83 4.91 14.82
N ARG A 109 -30.65 4.01 14.23
CA ARG A 109 -32.12 4.16 14.20
C ARG A 109 -32.81 3.52 15.41
N SER A 110 -32.25 2.46 15.99
CA SER A 110 -32.84 1.72 17.10
C SER A 110 -32.51 2.34 18.46
N GLU A 111 -31.38 3.02 18.56
CA GLU A 111 -31.18 4.01 19.61
C GLU A 111 -31.94 5.26 19.20
N GLY A 112 -33.20 5.31 19.63
CA GLY A 112 -33.91 6.56 19.82
C GLY A 112 -33.12 7.41 20.82
N TYR A 113 -32.06 8.06 20.35
CA TYR A 113 -31.60 9.29 20.95
C TYR A 113 -32.77 10.25 20.78
N SER A 114 -33.57 10.34 21.83
CA SER A 114 -34.50 11.43 22.05
C SER A 114 -33.69 12.71 21.92
N VAL A 115 -33.62 13.26 20.71
CA VAL A 115 -33.42 14.68 20.54
C VAL A 115 -34.62 15.31 21.25
N ALA A 116 -34.46 15.55 22.54
CA ALA A 116 -35.27 16.54 23.22
C ALA A 116 -35.27 17.76 22.29
N PRO A 117 -36.42 18.36 21.98
CA PRO A 117 -36.42 19.59 21.24
C PRO A 117 -35.57 20.56 22.06
N VAL A 118 -34.34 20.80 21.60
CA VAL A 118 -33.60 21.98 22.01
C VAL A 118 -34.52 23.08 21.56
N VAL A 119 -35.24 23.66 22.52
CA VAL A 119 -35.88 24.94 22.35
C VAL A 119 -34.82 25.77 21.66
N SER A 120 -35.07 26.12 20.40
CA SER A 120 -34.25 27.06 19.65
C SER A 120 -34.35 28.38 20.41
N ARG A 121 -33.58 28.50 21.49
CA ARG A 121 -33.08 29.79 21.92
C ARG A 121 -32.38 30.27 20.68
N ALA A 122 -33.03 31.20 19.99
CA ALA A 122 -32.38 32.06 19.03
C ALA A 122 -31.02 32.37 19.64
N LEU A 123 -29.96 31.91 18.98
CA LEU A 123 -28.62 32.36 19.30
C LEU A 123 -28.75 33.88 19.41
N PRO A 124 -28.31 34.50 20.52
CA PRO A 124 -28.25 35.95 20.55
C PRO A 124 -27.47 36.33 19.30
N ALA A 125 -28.11 37.14 18.44
CA ALA A 125 -27.44 37.75 17.31
C ALA A 125 -26.09 38.24 17.85
N LYS A 126 -25.01 37.75 17.24
CA LYS A 126 -23.63 38.13 17.55
C LYS A 126 -23.63 39.61 17.93
N PRO A 127 -23.14 40.00 19.13
CA PRO A 127 -23.24 41.38 19.56
C PRO A 127 -22.61 42.23 18.48
N ASP A 128 -23.46 43.04 17.86
CA ASP A 128 -23.04 44.01 16.86
C ASP A 128 -22.00 44.88 17.55
N PRO A 129 -20.77 45.04 17.01
CA PRO A 129 -19.82 45.98 17.57
C PRO A 129 -20.53 47.33 17.65
N GLN A 130 -20.37 48.04 18.77
CA GLN A 130 -20.94 49.36 18.99
C GLN A 130 -20.43 50.33 17.91
N PHE A 131 -21.10 50.37 16.76
CA PHE A 131 -20.77 51.28 15.69
C PHE A 131 -21.38 52.63 16.02
N SER A 132 -20.55 53.67 16.07
CA SER A 132 -20.97 55.05 16.28
C SER A 132 -20.31 55.91 15.21
N CYS A 133 -21.01 56.94 14.72
CA CYS A 133 -20.49 57.85 13.71
C CYS A 133 -19.23 58.57 14.22
N ALA A 134 -18.05 58.09 13.80
CA ALA A 134 -16.74 58.65 14.13
C ALA A 134 -16.17 59.51 12.99
N GLY A 135 -17.04 60.04 12.11
CA GLY A 135 -16.64 60.91 11.00
C GLY A 135 -15.92 60.21 9.85
N LYS A 136 -16.01 58.87 9.76
CA LYS A 136 -15.44 58.09 8.65
C LYS A 136 -16.26 58.28 7.39
N THR A 137 -15.62 58.61 6.27
CA THR A 137 -16.31 58.92 5.00
C THR A 137 -15.86 58.03 3.84
N ARG A 138 -14.83 57.20 4.03
CA ARG A 138 -14.24 56.36 2.97
C ARG A 138 -14.07 54.90 3.43
N CYS A 139 -14.03 53.99 2.46
CA CYS A 139 -13.97 52.53 2.68
C CYS A 139 -12.70 52.04 3.37
N ASP A 140 -11.57 52.74 3.20
CA ASP A 140 -10.28 52.43 3.85
C ASP A 140 -10.32 52.60 5.37
N GLN A 141 -11.29 53.36 5.88
CA GLN A 141 -11.43 53.65 7.31
C GLN A 141 -12.31 52.63 8.05
N MET A 142 -12.94 51.70 7.33
CA MET A 142 -13.91 50.75 7.86
C MET A 142 -13.31 49.33 7.94
N ILE A 143 -13.63 48.60 9.01
CA ILE A 143 -13.01 47.30 9.31
C ILE A 143 -13.87 46.11 8.87
N SER A 144 -15.14 46.34 8.55
CA SER A 144 -16.07 45.27 8.16
C SER A 144 -17.22 45.78 7.29
N CYS A 145 -17.81 44.87 6.49
CA CYS A 145 -19.02 45.16 5.72
C CYS A 145 -20.20 45.61 6.61
N ALA A 146 -20.30 45.07 7.83
CA ALA A 146 -21.33 45.46 8.79
C ALA A 146 -21.16 46.91 9.28
N GLU A 147 -19.93 47.34 9.57
CA GLU A 147 -19.63 48.74 9.91
C GLU A 147 -19.95 49.69 8.75
N ALA A 148 -19.57 49.31 7.52
CA ALA A 148 -19.84 50.11 6.34
C ALA A 148 -21.35 50.31 6.11
N LYS A 149 -22.15 49.24 6.27
CA LYS A 149 -23.62 49.30 6.20
C LYS A 149 -24.22 50.18 7.30
N PHE A 150 -23.68 50.13 8.52
CA PHE A 150 -24.13 51.01 9.59
C PHE A 150 -23.90 52.49 9.25
N TYR A 151 -22.72 52.85 8.73
CA TYR A 151 -22.37 54.22 8.37
C TYR A 151 -23.20 54.77 7.21
N LEU A 152 -23.50 53.94 6.20
CA LEU A 152 -24.40 54.33 5.10
C LEU A 152 -25.81 54.65 5.59
N ALA A 153 -26.31 53.91 6.59
CA ALA A 153 -27.68 54.07 7.09
C ALA A 153 -27.84 55.14 8.18
N HIS A 154 -26.81 55.40 9.00
CA HIS A 154 -26.96 56.19 10.23
C HIS A 154 -26.08 57.45 10.29
N CYS A 155 -25.08 57.62 9.42
CA CYS A 155 -24.13 58.72 9.52
C CYS A 155 -24.24 59.69 8.33
N PRO A 156 -24.41 61.01 8.57
CA PRO A 156 -24.49 61.99 7.49
C PRO A 156 -23.11 62.22 6.83
N GLY A 157 -23.10 62.45 5.52
CA GLY A 157 -21.89 62.84 4.77
C GLY A 157 -20.94 61.70 4.38
N VAL A 158 -21.39 60.45 4.48
CA VAL A 158 -20.61 59.28 4.08
C VAL A 158 -20.84 58.98 2.60
N ALA A 159 -19.76 58.89 1.81
CA ALA A 159 -19.79 58.61 0.37
C ALA A 159 -19.01 57.33 0.06
N ILE A 160 -19.62 56.18 0.41
CA ILE A 160 -19.00 54.85 0.33
C ILE A 160 -19.80 53.87 -0.55
N ASP A 161 -20.95 54.31 -1.03
CA ASP A 161 -21.81 53.62 -1.99
C ASP A 161 -21.73 54.43 -3.29
N GLY A 162 -21.01 53.89 -4.27
CA GLY A 162 -20.64 54.62 -5.49
C GLY A 162 -21.71 54.56 -6.58
N ASP A 163 -22.46 53.46 -6.63
CA ASP A 163 -23.53 53.19 -7.58
C ASP A 163 -24.93 53.30 -6.97
N TYR A 164 -25.03 53.59 -5.67
CA TYR A 164 -26.26 53.82 -4.90
C TYR A 164 -27.18 52.60 -4.86
N ASP A 165 -26.58 51.40 -4.85
CA ASP A 165 -27.31 50.13 -4.81
C ASP A 165 -27.61 49.66 -3.37
N GLY A 166 -27.13 50.39 -2.36
CA GLY A 166 -27.27 50.08 -0.95
C GLY A 166 -26.19 49.14 -0.39
N GLU A 167 -25.19 48.76 -1.19
CA GLU A 167 -24.02 47.99 -0.77
C GLU A 167 -22.73 48.82 -0.75
N PRO A 168 -22.33 49.33 0.44
CA PRO A 168 -21.13 50.14 0.53
C PRO A 168 -19.86 49.29 0.40
N CYS A 169 -18.80 49.87 -0.17
CA CYS A 169 -17.47 49.26 -0.21
C CYS A 169 -17.41 47.84 -0.84
N GLU A 170 -18.19 47.59 -1.89
CA GLU A 170 -18.26 46.32 -2.65
C GLU A 170 -16.88 45.76 -3.04
N GLN A 171 -15.93 46.62 -3.41
CA GLN A 171 -14.62 46.20 -3.91
C GLN A 171 -13.67 45.72 -2.82
N THR A 172 -13.88 46.13 -1.56
CA THR A 172 -12.94 45.89 -0.46
C THR A 172 -13.56 45.10 0.70
N LEU A 173 -14.74 45.52 1.18
CA LEU A 173 -15.34 44.99 2.40
C LEU A 173 -16.58 44.13 2.13
N CYS A 174 -17.49 44.59 1.27
CA CYS A 174 -18.73 43.88 0.93
C CYS A 174 -18.60 43.12 -0.39
N ARG A 175 -17.53 42.32 -0.54
CA ARG A 175 -17.36 41.48 -1.74
C ARG A 175 -18.43 40.39 -1.80
N ARG A 176 -19.34 40.49 -2.78
CA ARG A 176 -20.21 39.38 -3.18
C ARG A 176 -19.35 38.34 -3.91
N TRP A 177 -19.27 37.12 -3.36
CA TRP A 177 -18.67 35.95 -4.03
C TRP A 177 -19.73 35.19 -4.82
#